data_AF-A0A4Q7B1A7-F1
#
_entry.id   AF-A0A4Q7B1A7-F1
#
_cell.length_a   1.000
_cell.length_b   1.000
_cell.length_c   1.000
_cell.angle_alpha   90.00
_cell.angle_beta   90.00
_cell.angle_gamma   90.00
#
_symmetry.space_group_name_H-M   'P 1'
#
loop_
_entity.id
_entity.type
_entity.pdbx_description
1 polymer ?
#
loop_
_entity_poly.entity_id
_entity_poly.type
_entity_poly.pdbx_seq_one_letter_code
_entity_poly.pdbx_strand_id
1 'polypeptide(L)'
;MINDILNGHFELVKEYPNNPNSRVIGAIYLSKHELELKLYEGLRELSINFFEKYPFDFSLYLNFFKQMNSIYSKTYNGFEPCLSIYAEKFILPIYFYQEEPNKSWSKWLKKPNLCLTKQDQDILKIFMFGIRCMAYTQSPNYEMKKYLGYVNELDMNLYQQLVSMSNAELEIDVITIENAYFKATSNNVLASIEILAFKDNEETYKEILNYINQLFTTGFPQSHQLKFEVKRVDDQQKLSIVGLPDYGANRLFNSAAQYHNLHADIETYLNQVKNGCGFYTDLEEENHIEIDGFAIFSLVIEDVKYMDRFIQFLNKTDDHCILQNYIPNAYLERQGISNFTVKTYLRMCEELLKHENFFPNSDISLKYFNDFNHMKILVEEVNIYVNEQHEISWSDIFLAIVGYEEAEDLGYEEFAIQKFKTHEIWNMYLMIANLE
;
A
#
# COMPACT_ATOMS: atom_id res chain seq x y z
N MET A 1 -5.60 17.41 32.31
CA MET A 1 -5.33 16.92 30.95
C MET A 1 -4.00 16.18 30.83
N ILE A 2 -2.81 16.82 30.93
CA ILE A 2 -1.52 16.09 30.87
C ILE A 2 -1.44 14.97 31.92
N ASN A 3 -1.81 15.24 33.18
CA ASN A 3 -1.86 14.20 34.22
C ASN A 3 -2.87 13.09 33.90
N ASP A 4 -3.97 13.41 33.21
CA ASP A 4 -4.96 12.40 32.82
C ASP A 4 -4.41 11.48 31.71
N ILE A 5 -3.65 12.04 30.76
CA ILE A 5 -2.94 11.26 29.73
C ILE A 5 -1.87 10.38 30.36
N LEU A 6 -1.03 10.93 31.25
CA LEU A 6 0.02 10.16 31.93
C LEU A 6 -0.54 9.00 32.77
N ASN A 7 -1.75 9.15 33.31
CA ASN A 7 -2.45 8.11 34.06
C ASN A 7 -3.29 7.18 33.16
N GLY A 8 -3.29 7.35 31.84
CA GLY A 8 -4.08 6.53 30.91
C GLY A 8 -5.59 6.70 31.04
N HIS A 9 -6.05 7.83 31.60
CA HIS A 9 -7.47 8.14 31.78
C HIS A 9 -8.12 8.74 30.53
N PHE A 10 -7.43 8.73 29.39
CA PHE A 10 -7.91 9.25 28.12
C PHE A 10 -8.16 8.10 27.14
N GLU A 11 -9.42 7.88 26.78
CA GLU A 11 -9.78 7.02 25.67
C GLU A 11 -10.47 7.87 24.61
N LEU A 12 -9.93 7.85 23.39
CA LEU A 12 -10.65 8.37 22.24
C LEU A 12 -11.75 7.36 21.89
N VAL A 13 -12.98 7.68 22.26
CA VAL A 13 -14.14 6.86 21.90
C VAL A 13 -14.76 7.44 20.63
N LYS A 14 -14.79 6.65 19.55
CA LYS A 14 -15.74 6.87 18.44
C LYS A 14 -17.13 6.55 18.97
N GLU A 15 -17.71 7.39 19.83
CA GLU A 15 -19.10 7.18 20.25
C GLU A 15 -20.03 7.58 19.10
N TYR A 16 -20.75 6.59 18.58
CA TYR A 16 -22.15 6.82 18.24
C TYR A 16 -22.92 7.07 19.54
N PRO A 17 -23.78 8.09 19.62
CA PRO A 17 -24.28 8.62 20.88
C PRO A 17 -25.14 7.57 21.58
N ASN A 18 -24.79 7.19 22.82
CA ASN A 18 -25.74 6.67 23.84
C ASN A 18 -25.16 6.41 25.26
N ASN A 19 -23.94 6.83 25.62
CA ASN A 19 -23.42 6.62 27.00
C ASN A 19 -23.32 7.92 27.83
N PRO A 20 -24.26 8.18 28.75
CA PRO A 20 -24.29 9.41 29.55
C PRO A 20 -23.26 9.49 30.70
N ASN A 21 -22.46 8.43 30.93
CA ASN A 21 -21.49 8.40 32.04
C ASN A 21 -20.04 8.66 31.65
N SER A 22 -19.76 8.85 30.36
CA SER A 22 -18.40 9.17 29.91
C SER A 22 -18.15 10.67 30.11
N ARG A 23 -17.05 11.03 30.80
CA ARG A 23 -16.55 12.42 30.87
C ARG A 23 -15.94 12.84 29.53
N VAL A 24 -16.69 12.67 28.44
CA VAL A 24 -16.30 13.08 27.08
C VAL A 24 -16.37 14.59 27.01
N ILE A 25 -15.24 15.22 26.71
CA ILE A 25 -15.24 16.59 26.18
C ILE A 25 -15.93 16.50 24.82
N GLY A 26 -17.17 17.00 24.76
CA GLY A 26 -18.16 16.69 23.73
C GLY A 26 -17.66 16.74 22.28
N ALA A 27 -17.91 15.66 21.56
CA ALA A 27 -17.85 15.64 20.10
C ALA A 27 -19.20 16.13 19.56
N ILE A 28 -19.24 17.38 19.07
CA ILE A 28 -20.36 17.94 18.30
C ILE A 28 -20.21 17.47 16.86
N TYR A 29 -21.33 17.12 16.22
CA TYR A 29 -21.42 16.65 14.83
C TYR A 29 -20.75 17.65 13.87
N LEU A 30 -19.61 17.26 13.32
CA LEU A 30 -18.86 17.91 12.24
C LEU A 30 -18.30 16.80 11.34
N SER A 31 -18.01 17.10 10.08
CA SER A 31 -17.46 16.10 9.15
C SER A 31 -16.20 15.43 9.73
N LYS A 32 -15.91 14.17 9.37
CA LYS A 32 -14.79 13.38 9.90
C LYS A 32 -13.49 14.21 9.99
N HIS A 33 -13.22 14.99 8.94
CA HIS A 33 -12.05 15.86 8.83
C HIS A 33 -12.06 17.03 9.82
N GLU A 34 -13.20 17.70 10.04
CA GLU A 34 -13.28 18.81 11.00
C GLU A 34 -13.10 18.35 12.45
N LEU A 35 -13.59 17.16 12.79
CA LEU A 35 -13.37 16.56 14.12
C LEU A 35 -11.89 16.19 14.30
N GLU A 36 -11.29 15.55 13.30
CA GLU A 36 -9.86 15.20 13.29
C GLU A 36 -8.97 16.45 13.44
N LEU A 37 -9.27 17.52 12.69
CA LEU A 37 -8.53 18.79 12.76
C LEU A 37 -8.58 19.43 14.15
N LYS A 38 -9.77 19.52 14.77
CA LYS A 38 -9.90 20.09 16.13
C LYS A 38 -9.20 19.26 17.19
N LEU A 39 -9.31 17.93 17.09
CA LEU A 39 -8.58 17.02 17.96
C LEU A 39 -7.06 17.21 17.81
N TYR A 40 -6.60 17.34 16.57
CA TYR A 40 -5.21 17.54 16.22
C TYR A 40 -4.64 18.83 16.82
N GLU A 41 -5.36 19.95 16.70
CA GLU A 41 -4.97 21.23 17.30
C GLU A 41 -4.82 21.12 18.82
N GLY A 42 -5.79 20.50 19.51
CA GLY A 42 -5.75 20.30 20.96
C GLY A 42 -4.61 19.38 21.42
N LEU A 43 -4.38 18.27 20.71
CA LEU A 43 -3.28 17.34 21.02
C LEU A 43 -1.90 17.95 20.71
N ARG A 44 -1.82 18.79 19.67
CA ARG A 44 -0.62 19.54 19.31
C ARG A 44 -0.23 20.53 20.41
N GLU A 45 -1.16 21.36 20.87
CA GLU A 45 -0.91 22.28 21.98
C GLU A 45 -0.52 21.53 23.26
N LEU A 46 -1.18 20.40 23.54
CA LEU A 46 -0.84 19.55 24.67
C LEU A 46 0.60 19.03 24.60
N SER A 47 1.01 18.51 23.44
CA SER A 47 2.36 18.02 23.21
C SER A 47 3.41 19.12 23.42
N ILE A 48 3.17 20.30 22.86
CA ILE A 48 4.03 21.48 23.07
C ILE A 48 4.14 21.81 24.57
N ASN A 49 3.00 21.95 25.25
CA ASN A 49 2.96 22.26 26.68
C ASN A 49 3.67 21.22 27.54
N PHE A 50 3.60 19.94 27.18
CA PHE A 50 4.31 18.88 27.89
C PHE A 50 5.83 19.05 27.74
N PHE A 51 6.34 19.17 26.51
CA PHE A 51 7.78 19.29 26.25
C PHE A 51 8.40 20.59 26.78
N GLU A 52 7.64 21.69 26.85
CA GLU A 52 8.11 22.95 27.43
C GLU A 52 8.15 22.93 28.95
N LYS A 53 7.21 22.22 29.59
CA LYS A 53 7.04 22.26 31.05
C LYS A 53 7.87 21.22 31.79
N TYR A 54 8.04 20.03 31.20
CA TYR A 54 8.71 18.91 31.86
C TYR A 54 10.12 18.74 31.30
N PRO A 55 11.17 18.77 32.13
CA PRO A 55 12.51 18.42 31.68
C PRO A 55 12.56 16.94 31.27
N PHE A 56 13.51 16.61 30.39
CA PHE A 56 13.65 15.23 29.91
C PHE A 56 13.86 14.24 31.06
N ASP A 57 12.94 13.28 31.15
CA ASP A 57 13.02 12.08 31.97
C ASP A 57 12.56 10.90 31.10
N PHE A 58 13.40 9.87 31.01
CA PHE A 58 13.18 8.78 30.07
C PHE A 58 11.84 8.06 30.32
N SER A 59 11.53 7.74 31.59
CA SER A 59 10.31 6.99 31.92
C SER A 59 9.05 7.83 31.70
N LEU A 60 9.10 9.11 32.06
CA LEU A 60 8.00 10.05 31.86
C LEU A 60 7.71 10.24 30.36
N TYR A 61 8.74 10.44 29.55
CA TYR A 61 8.60 10.65 28.11
C TYR A 61 8.14 9.36 27.40
N LEU A 62 8.70 8.20 27.77
CA LEU A 62 8.26 6.93 27.21
C LEU A 62 6.78 6.67 27.52
N ASN A 63 6.35 6.91 28.76
CA ASN A 63 4.94 6.77 29.13
C ASN A 63 4.08 7.78 28.35
N PHE A 64 4.50 9.06 28.29
CA PHE A 64 3.77 10.06 27.50
C PHE A 64 3.59 9.63 26.05
N PHE A 65 4.64 9.15 25.39
CA PHE A 65 4.57 8.69 24.00
C PHE A 65 3.66 7.48 23.84
N LYS A 66 3.70 6.50 24.75
CA LYS A 66 2.79 5.34 24.74
C LYS A 66 1.33 5.79 24.81
N GLN A 67 1.01 6.70 25.73
CA GLN A 67 -0.34 7.20 25.90
C GLN A 67 -0.80 8.02 24.69
N MET A 68 0.06 8.92 24.19
CA MET A 68 -0.25 9.69 22.98
C MET A 68 -0.42 8.78 21.75
N ASN A 69 0.40 7.74 21.59
CA ASN A 69 0.27 6.78 20.49
C ASN A 69 -1.07 6.03 20.52
N SER A 70 -1.56 5.65 21.72
CA SER A 70 -2.89 5.02 21.86
C SER A 70 -4.05 5.92 21.41
N ILE A 71 -3.85 7.24 21.46
CA ILE A 71 -4.82 8.24 21.00
C ILE A 71 -4.64 8.48 19.50
N TYR A 72 -3.41 8.75 19.07
CA TYR A 72 -3.08 9.11 17.69
C TYR A 72 -3.28 7.97 16.69
N SER A 73 -3.03 6.71 17.07
CA SER A 73 -3.26 5.54 16.21
C SER A 73 -4.71 5.40 15.70
N LYS A 74 -5.66 6.11 16.31
CA LYS A 74 -7.06 6.17 15.89
C LYS A 74 -7.35 7.27 14.85
N THR A 75 -6.36 8.11 14.54
CA THR A 75 -6.43 9.22 13.58
C THR A 75 -5.73 8.88 12.27
N TYR A 76 -6.07 9.57 11.19
CA TYR A 76 -5.49 9.34 9.86
C TYR A 76 -3.96 9.55 9.83
N ASN A 77 -3.47 10.70 10.31
CA ASN A 77 -2.03 11.05 10.34
C ASN A 77 -1.23 10.31 11.41
N GLY A 78 -1.87 9.46 12.22
CA GLY A 78 -1.23 8.70 13.30
C GLY A 78 -0.34 9.57 14.21
N PHE A 79 0.84 9.04 14.57
CA PHE A 79 1.74 9.66 15.55
C PHE A 79 2.67 10.76 14.99
N GLU A 80 2.70 10.94 13.67
CA GLU A 80 3.49 11.97 12.96
C GLU A 80 3.41 13.38 13.61
N PRO A 81 2.23 13.87 14.04
CA PRO A 81 2.09 15.22 14.59
C PRO A 81 2.83 15.42 15.92
N CYS A 82 2.75 14.42 16.79
CA CYS A 82 3.41 14.46 18.08
C CYS A 82 4.93 14.42 17.89
N LEU A 83 5.38 13.55 16.99
CA LEU A 83 6.79 13.36 16.76
C LEU A 83 7.44 14.55 16.06
N SER A 84 6.78 15.16 15.07
CA SER A 84 7.31 16.33 14.37
C SER A 84 7.51 17.51 15.33
N ILE A 85 6.56 17.73 16.26
CA ILE A 85 6.72 18.73 17.33
C ILE A 85 7.95 18.42 18.19
N TYR A 86 8.09 17.17 18.66
CA TYR A 86 9.22 16.77 19.48
C TYR A 86 10.54 16.94 18.73
N ALA A 87 10.61 16.44 17.51
CA ALA A 87 11.78 16.49 16.65
C ALA A 87 12.20 17.93 16.37
N GLU A 88 11.33 18.73 15.74
CA GLU A 88 11.69 20.03 15.20
C GLU A 88 11.91 21.11 16.26
N LYS A 89 11.18 21.05 17.38
CA LYS A 89 11.30 22.06 18.43
C LYS A 89 12.28 21.69 19.54
N PHE A 90 12.45 20.40 19.84
CA PHE A 90 13.17 19.96 21.05
C PHE A 90 14.38 19.08 20.77
N ILE A 91 14.50 18.45 19.59
CA ILE A 91 15.63 17.56 19.26
C ILE A 91 16.57 18.20 18.24
N LEU A 92 16.06 18.51 17.05
CA LEU A 92 16.86 19.03 15.95
C LEU A 92 17.61 20.32 16.33
N PRO A 93 17.02 21.29 17.05
CA PRO A 93 17.76 22.48 17.48
C PRO A 93 18.92 22.21 18.44
N ILE A 94 18.95 21.06 19.12
CA ILE A 94 20.06 20.68 20.01
C ILE A 94 21.25 20.24 19.16
N TYR A 95 21.03 19.36 18.18
CA TYR A 95 22.10 18.67 17.46
C TYR A 95 22.38 19.19 16.04
N PHE A 96 21.47 19.98 15.47
CA PHE A 96 21.53 20.48 14.10
C PHE A 96 21.31 22.00 14.06
N TYR A 97 21.73 22.64 12.97
CA TYR A 97 21.32 23.99 12.61
C TYR A 97 20.57 23.95 11.27
N GLN A 98 19.61 24.85 11.08
CA GLN A 98 18.98 25.03 9.77
C GLN A 98 19.91 25.82 8.86
N GLU A 99 20.13 25.32 7.65
CA GLU A 99 20.93 26.01 6.63
C GLU A 99 20.33 27.38 6.26
N GLU A 100 19.00 27.45 6.22
CA GLU A 100 18.20 28.61 5.85
C GLU A 100 16.97 28.76 6.76
N PRO A 101 17.11 29.37 7.96
CA PRO A 101 16.08 29.33 9.00
C PRO A 101 14.72 29.94 8.64
N ASN A 102 14.67 30.77 7.58
CA ASN A 102 13.46 31.44 7.13
C ASN A 102 12.67 30.63 6.08
N LYS A 103 13.13 29.42 5.74
CA LYS A 103 12.50 28.58 4.72
C LYS A 103 12.03 27.26 5.33
N SER A 104 10.75 26.93 5.13
CA SER A 104 10.13 25.71 5.63
C SER A 104 10.76 24.42 5.09
N TRP A 105 11.39 24.49 3.92
CA TRP A 105 12.09 23.38 3.27
C TRP A 105 13.58 23.29 3.61
N SER A 106 14.06 24.09 4.56
CA SER A 106 15.48 24.16 4.90
C SER A 106 16.02 22.83 5.44
N LYS A 107 17.22 22.47 5.00
CA LYS A 107 17.93 21.28 5.49
C LYS A 107 18.49 21.53 6.89
N TRP A 108 18.41 20.49 7.72
CA TRP A 108 19.08 20.43 9.01
C TRP A 108 20.48 19.85 8.82
N LEU A 109 21.51 20.62 9.21
CA LEU A 109 22.92 20.24 9.11
C LEU A 109 23.48 19.97 10.50
N LYS A 110 24.17 18.84 10.67
CA LYS A 110 24.71 18.43 11.97
C LYS A 110 25.72 19.45 12.49
N LYS A 111 25.60 19.79 13.77
CA LYS A 111 26.55 20.68 14.43
C LYS A 111 27.92 20.01 14.53
N PRO A 112 29.03 20.74 14.28
CA PRO A 112 30.36 20.18 14.41
C PRO A 112 30.72 19.91 15.87
N ASN A 113 31.59 18.93 16.12
CA ASN A 113 32.18 18.62 17.43
C ASN A 113 31.18 18.25 18.54
N LEU A 114 30.03 17.65 18.19
CA LEU A 114 29.11 17.09 19.17
C LEU A 114 29.75 15.91 19.91
N CYS A 115 29.62 15.91 21.25
CA CYS A 115 29.93 14.75 22.09
C CYS A 115 28.64 14.34 22.79
N LEU A 116 28.08 13.18 22.40
CA LEU A 116 26.83 12.69 22.96
C LEU A 116 27.05 12.13 24.37
N THR A 117 26.29 12.65 25.31
CA THR A 117 26.22 12.17 26.69
C THR A 117 25.30 10.96 26.80
N LYS A 118 25.24 10.36 28.00
CA LYS A 118 24.28 9.28 28.26
C LYS A 118 22.82 9.75 28.12
N GLN A 119 22.53 10.98 28.55
CA GLN A 119 21.21 11.57 28.43
C GLN A 119 20.82 11.77 26.96
N ASP A 120 21.76 12.15 26.09
CA ASP A 120 21.51 12.27 24.65
C ASP A 120 21.14 10.92 24.03
N GLN A 121 21.80 9.83 24.44
CA GLN A 121 21.42 8.48 23.98
C GLN A 121 19.99 8.12 24.41
N ASP A 122 19.60 8.45 25.63
CA ASP A 122 18.24 8.17 26.12
C ASP A 122 17.19 9.04 25.41
N ILE A 123 17.53 10.28 25.06
CA ILE A 123 16.71 11.14 24.20
C ILE A 123 16.52 10.51 22.82
N LEU A 124 17.59 10.01 22.19
CA LEU A 124 17.52 9.34 20.89
C LEU A 124 16.72 8.04 20.92
N LYS A 125 16.74 7.29 22.02
CA LYS A 125 15.87 6.12 22.20
C LYS A 125 14.39 6.49 22.25
N ILE A 126 14.02 7.56 22.95
CA ILE A 126 12.64 8.07 22.95
C ILE A 126 12.26 8.53 21.54
N PHE A 127 13.18 9.20 20.84
CA PHE A 127 12.94 9.61 19.47
C PHE A 127 12.69 8.39 18.56
N MET A 128 13.50 7.33 18.68
CA MET A 128 13.30 6.06 17.98
C MET A 128 11.98 5.38 18.33
N PHE A 129 11.53 5.41 19.59
CA PHE A 129 10.20 4.93 19.96
C PHE A 129 9.10 5.69 19.22
N GLY A 130 9.22 7.01 19.13
CA GLY A 130 8.30 7.85 18.36
C GLY A 130 8.29 7.53 16.87
N ILE A 131 9.47 7.31 16.26
CA ILE A 131 9.60 6.88 14.86
C ILE A 131 8.93 5.51 14.66
N ARG A 132 9.08 4.58 15.60
CA ARG A 132 8.36 3.30 15.57
C ARG A 132 6.86 3.47 15.67
N CYS A 133 6.34 4.42 16.46
CA CYS A 133 4.89 4.71 16.50
C CYS A 133 4.37 5.25 15.15
N MET A 134 5.19 6.01 14.43
CA MET A 134 4.88 6.50 13.08
C MET A 134 4.71 5.39 12.04
N ALA A 135 5.31 4.20 12.24
CA ALA A 135 5.09 3.05 11.35
C ALA A 135 3.63 2.55 11.34
N TYR A 136 2.85 2.85 12.39
CA TYR A 136 1.48 2.35 12.56
C TYR A 136 0.42 3.35 12.05
N THR A 137 0.82 4.34 11.24
CA THR A 137 -0.09 5.32 10.65
C THR A 137 -0.93 4.70 9.53
N GLN A 138 -2.10 5.29 9.27
CA GLN A 138 -2.98 4.86 8.17
C GLN A 138 -2.59 5.49 6.83
N SER A 139 -1.66 6.45 6.83
CA SER A 139 -1.09 7.08 5.63
C SER A 139 0.38 6.68 5.42
N PRO A 140 0.91 6.78 4.17
CA PRO A 140 2.33 6.64 3.90
C PRO A 140 3.14 7.67 4.70
N ASN A 141 4.19 7.22 5.38
CA ASN A 141 4.96 8.07 6.28
C ASN A 141 6.34 8.38 5.72
N TYR A 142 6.40 9.38 4.83
CA TYR A 142 7.64 9.78 4.16
C TYR A 142 8.68 10.40 5.12
N GLU A 143 8.23 11.03 6.21
CA GLU A 143 9.10 11.65 7.22
C GLU A 143 9.82 10.62 8.11
N MET A 144 9.28 9.40 8.24
CA MET A 144 9.90 8.32 9.02
C MET A 144 11.35 8.05 8.57
N LYS A 145 11.59 7.94 7.26
CA LYS A 145 12.93 7.69 6.69
C LYS A 145 13.91 8.83 7.01
N LYS A 146 13.43 10.07 6.96
CA LYS A 146 14.21 11.27 7.29
C LYS A 146 14.63 11.28 8.77
N TYR A 147 13.71 10.98 9.68
CA TYR A 147 14.01 10.93 11.12
C TYR A 147 14.96 9.78 11.49
N LEU A 148 14.81 8.61 10.87
CA LEU A 148 15.80 7.51 10.98
C LEU A 148 17.18 7.98 10.51
N GLY A 149 17.24 8.76 9.42
CA GLY A 149 18.46 9.37 8.91
C GLY A 149 19.16 10.26 9.94
N TYR A 150 18.41 11.11 10.66
CA TYR A 150 18.98 11.94 11.73
C TYR A 150 19.56 11.12 12.88
N VAL A 151 18.88 10.05 13.32
CA VAL A 151 19.41 9.19 14.38
C VAL A 151 20.71 8.51 13.93
N ASN A 152 20.75 7.99 12.70
CA ASN A 152 21.95 7.38 12.13
C ASN A 152 23.12 8.37 12.01
N GLU A 153 22.83 9.62 11.62
CA GLU A 153 23.86 10.67 11.53
C GLU A 153 24.41 11.07 12.90
N LEU A 154 23.59 11.05 13.95
CA LEU A 154 23.99 11.38 15.31
C LEU A 154 24.74 10.23 16.00
N ASP A 155 24.17 9.03 15.99
CA ASP A 155 24.72 7.84 16.65
C ASP A 155 24.41 6.58 15.82
N MET A 156 25.32 6.27 14.89
CA MET A 156 25.22 5.09 14.03
C MET A 156 25.16 3.78 14.81
N ASN A 157 25.86 3.68 15.95
CA ASN A 157 25.88 2.45 16.73
C ASN A 157 24.52 2.21 17.40
N LEU A 158 23.94 3.26 18.00
CA LEU A 158 22.59 3.18 18.58
C LEU A 158 21.54 2.89 17.51
N TYR A 159 21.64 3.56 16.35
CA TYR A 159 20.77 3.29 15.20
C TYR A 159 20.82 1.81 14.81
N GLN A 160 22.01 1.28 14.54
CA GLN A 160 22.19 -0.13 14.14
C GLN A 160 21.67 -1.09 15.20
N GLN A 161 21.92 -0.83 16.48
CA GLN A 161 21.38 -1.65 17.56
C GLN A 161 19.85 -1.71 17.53
N LEU A 162 19.18 -0.56 17.37
CA LEU A 162 17.72 -0.47 17.45
C LEU A 162 17.00 -0.93 16.18
N VAL A 163 17.66 -0.94 15.01
CA VAL A 163 17.05 -1.48 13.77
C VAL A 163 17.41 -2.93 13.49
N SER A 164 18.33 -3.55 14.23
CA SER A 164 18.76 -4.94 14.01
C SER A 164 18.37 -5.91 15.12
N MET A 165 18.02 -5.41 16.32
CA MET A 165 17.71 -6.24 17.48
C MET A 165 16.41 -5.81 18.15
N SER A 166 15.67 -6.80 18.65
CA SER A 166 14.48 -6.55 19.47
C SER A 166 14.84 -5.81 20.75
N ASN A 167 13.96 -4.91 21.18
CA ASN A 167 14.08 -4.15 22.43
C ASN A 167 12.70 -4.03 23.09
N ALA A 168 12.49 -4.79 24.17
CA ALA A 168 11.20 -4.85 24.85
C ALA A 168 10.79 -3.53 25.55
N GLU A 169 11.75 -2.73 26.04
CA GLU A 169 11.45 -1.45 26.70
C GLU A 169 10.85 -0.45 25.71
N LEU A 170 11.38 -0.45 24.48
CA LEU A 170 10.95 0.40 23.37
C LEU A 170 9.91 -0.28 22.46
N GLU A 171 9.43 -1.48 22.80
CA GLU A 171 8.48 -2.25 21.98
C GLU A 171 8.94 -2.38 20.51
N ILE A 172 10.24 -2.59 20.33
CA ILE A 172 10.87 -2.84 19.04
C ILE A 172 10.96 -4.35 18.86
N ASP A 173 10.37 -4.83 17.78
CA ASP A 173 10.37 -6.23 17.41
C ASP A 173 11.10 -6.40 16.08
N VAL A 174 12.23 -7.10 16.14
CA VAL A 174 12.98 -7.61 14.99
C VAL A 174 12.96 -9.12 15.08
N ILE A 175 12.11 -9.73 14.25
CA ILE A 175 11.86 -11.17 14.26
C ILE A 175 12.56 -11.77 13.05
N THR A 176 13.51 -12.67 13.30
CA THR A 176 14.16 -13.46 12.24
C THR A 176 13.77 -14.91 12.39
N ILE A 177 13.29 -15.51 11.31
CA ILE A 177 13.01 -16.95 11.23
C ILE A 177 13.70 -17.56 10.02
N GLU A 178 14.11 -18.81 10.15
CA GLU A 178 14.66 -19.61 9.06
C GLU A 178 14.21 -21.05 9.26
N ASN A 179 13.63 -21.64 8.22
CA ASN A 179 13.20 -23.03 8.20
C ASN A 179 13.60 -23.71 6.88
N ALA A 180 13.05 -24.88 6.57
CA ALA A 180 13.40 -25.61 5.34
C ALA A 180 12.92 -24.93 4.04
N TYR A 181 12.02 -23.96 4.13
CA TYR A 181 11.30 -23.35 3.01
C TYR A 181 11.81 -21.93 2.73
N PHE A 182 12.04 -21.13 3.76
CA PHE A 182 12.43 -19.74 3.60
C PHE A 182 13.22 -19.21 4.82
N LYS A 183 13.82 -18.04 4.62
CA LYS A 183 14.32 -17.15 5.67
C LYS A 183 13.54 -15.85 5.60
N ALA A 184 13.12 -15.32 6.75
CA ALA A 184 12.49 -14.00 6.81
C ALA A 184 12.98 -13.16 7.98
N THR A 185 12.92 -11.85 7.79
CA THR A 185 13.10 -10.84 8.84
C THR A 185 11.95 -9.85 8.77
N SER A 186 11.21 -9.67 9.87
CA SER A 186 10.26 -8.56 10.00
C SER A 186 10.74 -7.56 11.04
N ASN A 187 10.55 -6.27 10.77
CA ASN A 187 10.99 -5.17 11.62
C ASN A 187 9.87 -4.13 11.76
N ASN A 188 9.41 -3.93 13.00
CA ASN A 188 8.29 -3.02 13.27
C ASN A 188 8.69 -1.53 13.37
N VAL A 189 9.98 -1.22 13.43
CA VAL A 189 10.51 0.16 13.39
C VAL A 189 10.64 0.62 11.95
N LEU A 190 11.17 -0.25 11.08
CA LEU A 190 11.34 0.02 9.66
C LEU A 190 10.07 -0.21 8.86
N ALA A 191 9.03 -0.78 9.49
CA ALA A 191 7.83 -1.28 8.83
C ALA A 191 8.20 -2.15 7.62
N SER A 192 9.01 -3.18 7.82
CA SER A 192 9.51 -4.00 6.73
C SER A 192 9.39 -5.49 6.99
N ILE A 193 9.13 -6.24 5.92
CA ILE A 193 9.13 -7.69 5.86
C ILE A 193 10.04 -8.08 4.70
N GLU A 194 11.10 -8.82 4.99
CA GLU A 194 12.04 -9.32 3.99
C GLU A 194 12.00 -10.85 3.99
N ILE A 195 11.72 -11.46 2.84
CA ILE A 195 11.57 -12.90 2.70
C ILE A 195 12.46 -13.39 1.56
N LEU A 196 13.26 -14.41 1.85
CA LEU A 196 14.01 -15.19 0.87
C LEU A 196 13.49 -16.62 0.86
N ALA A 197 12.71 -16.97 -0.16
CA ALA A 197 12.28 -18.34 -0.42
C ALA A 197 13.44 -19.17 -1.01
N PHE A 198 13.53 -20.42 -0.58
CA PHE A 198 14.54 -21.35 -1.09
C PHE A 198 14.07 -22.12 -2.32
N LYS A 199 12.75 -22.23 -2.51
CA LYS A 199 12.09 -22.90 -3.63
C LYS A 199 10.85 -22.12 -4.07
N ASP A 200 10.54 -22.21 -5.36
CA ASP A 200 9.29 -21.74 -5.96
C ASP A 200 8.32 -22.94 -6.01
N ASN A 201 7.54 -23.13 -4.96
CA ASN A 201 6.51 -24.18 -4.88
C ASN A 201 5.44 -23.89 -3.81
N GLU A 202 4.31 -24.60 -3.92
CA GLU A 202 3.13 -24.44 -3.06
C GLU A 202 3.45 -24.49 -1.56
N GLU A 203 4.23 -25.48 -1.10
CA GLU A 203 4.53 -25.62 0.33
C GLU A 203 5.34 -24.44 0.86
N THR A 204 6.24 -23.86 0.04
CA THR A 204 7.02 -22.69 0.45
C THR A 204 6.13 -21.46 0.58
N TYR A 205 5.25 -21.23 -0.40
CA TYR A 205 4.30 -20.11 -0.35
C TYR A 205 3.33 -20.23 0.82
N LYS A 206 2.86 -21.46 1.13
CA LYS A 206 2.01 -21.71 2.29
C LYS A 206 2.68 -21.31 3.60
N GLU A 207 3.93 -21.75 3.80
CA GLU A 207 4.67 -21.45 5.02
C GLU A 207 4.98 -19.95 5.15
N ILE A 208 5.21 -19.26 4.03
CA ILE A 208 5.37 -17.80 4.01
C ILE A 208 4.07 -17.09 4.37
N LEU A 209 2.95 -17.47 3.76
CA LEU A 209 1.63 -16.88 4.05
C LEU A 209 1.24 -17.12 5.52
N ASN A 210 1.52 -18.30 6.06
CA ASN A 210 1.31 -18.59 7.49
C ASN A 210 2.11 -17.64 8.39
N TYR A 211 3.37 -17.39 8.06
CA TYR A 211 4.20 -16.45 8.80
C TYR A 211 3.68 -15.02 8.73
N ILE A 212 3.37 -14.53 7.53
CA ILE A 212 2.80 -13.19 7.33
C ILE A 212 1.48 -13.07 8.11
N ASN A 213 0.62 -14.07 7.98
CA ASN A 213 -0.67 -14.07 8.66
C ASN A 213 -0.51 -14.04 10.19
N GLN A 214 0.41 -14.84 10.73
CA GLN A 214 0.71 -14.82 12.15
C GLN A 214 1.27 -13.45 12.59
N LEU A 215 2.16 -12.86 11.79
CA LEU A 215 2.75 -11.55 12.08
C LEU A 215 1.69 -10.46 12.24
N PHE A 216 0.69 -10.39 11.36
CA PHE A 216 -0.37 -9.40 11.48
C PHE A 216 -1.28 -9.58 12.70
N THR A 217 -1.40 -10.79 13.26
CA THR A 217 -2.13 -10.99 14.53
C THR A 217 -1.47 -10.30 15.72
N THR A 218 -0.18 -9.97 15.62
CA THR A 218 0.56 -9.23 16.65
C THR A 218 0.36 -7.72 16.58
N GLY A 219 -0.37 -7.24 15.57
CA GLY A 219 -0.62 -5.82 15.34
C GLY A 219 0.44 -5.12 14.48
N PHE A 220 1.23 -5.86 13.69
CA PHE A 220 2.28 -5.32 12.81
C PHE A 220 1.81 -4.10 11.97
N PRO A 221 2.71 -3.12 11.67
CA PRO A 221 2.42 -1.99 10.80
C PRO A 221 1.63 -2.36 9.55
N GLN A 222 0.51 -1.67 9.31
CA GLN A 222 -0.33 -1.96 8.15
C GLN A 222 0.32 -1.43 6.87
N SER A 223 0.87 -0.21 6.91
CA SER A 223 1.73 0.30 5.84
C SER A 223 3.14 -0.23 6.05
N HIS A 224 3.68 -0.96 5.08
CA HIS A 224 4.98 -1.61 5.21
C HIS A 224 5.63 -1.91 3.86
N GLN A 225 6.94 -2.13 3.87
CA GLN A 225 7.67 -2.70 2.74
C GLN A 225 7.59 -4.24 2.79
N LEU A 226 7.36 -4.87 1.64
CA LEU A 226 7.38 -6.32 1.49
C LEU A 226 8.37 -6.72 0.39
N LYS A 227 9.58 -7.12 0.79
CA LYS A 227 10.58 -7.69 -0.11
C LYS A 227 10.43 -9.20 -0.15
N PHE A 228 10.40 -9.76 -1.35
CA PHE A 228 10.30 -11.18 -1.57
C PHE A 228 11.22 -11.59 -2.72
N GLU A 229 12.08 -12.57 -2.48
CA GLU A 229 12.98 -13.13 -3.49
C GLU A 229 12.97 -14.66 -3.43
N VAL A 230 13.23 -15.31 -4.57
CA VAL A 230 13.46 -16.75 -4.64
C VAL A 230 14.90 -17.04 -5.02
N LYS A 231 15.66 -17.72 -4.15
CA LYS A 231 17.13 -17.90 -4.23
C LYS A 231 17.68 -18.48 -5.55
N ARG A 232 16.86 -19.16 -6.35
CA ARG A 232 17.28 -19.86 -7.59
C ARG A 232 16.48 -19.45 -8.81
N VAL A 233 15.82 -18.30 -8.74
CA VAL A 233 15.15 -17.68 -9.88
C VAL A 233 16.05 -16.53 -10.33
N ASP A 234 16.72 -16.68 -11.46
CA ASP A 234 17.66 -15.66 -11.95
C ASP A 234 16.93 -14.37 -12.36
N ASP A 235 15.74 -14.54 -12.95
CA ASP A 235 14.87 -13.46 -13.39
C ASP A 235 13.63 -13.41 -12.52
N GLN A 236 13.71 -12.64 -11.44
CA GLN A 236 12.64 -12.49 -10.45
C GLN A 236 11.37 -11.88 -11.04
N GLN A 237 11.50 -11.07 -12.10
CA GLN A 237 10.37 -10.38 -12.74
C GLN A 237 9.36 -11.36 -13.33
N LYS A 238 9.78 -12.58 -13.68
CA LYS A 238 8.88 -13.66 -14.13
C LYS A 238 7.87 -14.09 -13.08
N LEU A 239 8.11 -13.77 -11.80
CA LEU A 239 7.17 -14.06 -10.71
C LEU A 239 6.11 -12.97 -10.57
N SER A 240 6.30 -11.79 -11.17
CA SER A 240 5.38 -10.66 -11.10
C SER A 240 4.22 -10.79 -12.10
N ILE A 241 3.10 -10.14 -11.80
CA ILE A 241 2.05 -9.91 -12.80
C ILE A 241 2.65 -9.06 -13.92
N VAL A 242 2.46 -9.50 -15.17
CA VAL A 242 2.97 -8.82 -16.35
C VAL A 242 2.39 -7.41 -16.46
N GLY A 243 3.24 -6.44 -16.76
CA GLY A 243 2.86 -5.02 -16.89
C GLY A 243 2.82 -4.26 -15.57
N LEU A 244 2.78 -4.96 -14.43
CA LEU A 244 2.91 -4.33 -13.12
C LEU A 244 4.38 -4.15 -12.70
N PRO A 245 4.67 -3.15 -11.85
CA PRO A 245 6.00 -2.97 -11.28
C PRO A 245 6.52 -4.21 -10.53
N ASP A 246 7.82 -4.47 -10.63
CA ASP A 246 8.47 -5.65 -10.06
C ASP A 246 8.82 -5.49 -8.57
N TYR A 247 7.79 -5.55 -7.72
CA TYR A 247 7.93 -5.48 -6.27
C TYR A 247 7.75 -6.84 -5.59
N GLY A 248 8.28 -6.98 -4.37
CA GLY A 248 8.20 -8.24 -3.64
C GLY A 248 6.76 -8.70 -3.38
N ALA A 249 5.86 -7.77 -3.08
CA ALA A 249 4.43 -8.07 -2.92
C ALA A 249 3.81 -8.65 -4.19
N ASN A 250 4.06 -8.03 -5.35
CA ASN A 250 3.59 -8.52 -6.64
C ASN A 250 4.08 -9.96 -6.90
N ARG A 251 5.40 -10.18 -6.76
CA ARG A 251 6.01 -11.51 -6.92
C ARG A 251 5.39 -12.55 -5.98
N LEU A 252 5.27 -12.23 -4.70
CA LEU A 252 4.78 -13.19 -3.70
C LEU A 252 3.33 -13.61 -3.99
N PHE A 253 2.43 -12.63 -4.12
CA PHE A 253 1.00 -12.93 -4.28
C PHE A 253 0.70 -13.55 -5.64
N ASN A 254 1.36 -13.11 -6.72
CA ASN A 254 1.17 -13.68 -8.04
C ASN A 254 1.70 -15.12 -8.14
N SER A 255 2.82 -15.44 -7.50
CA SER A 255 3.29 -16.82 -7.42
C SER A 255 2.39 -17.68 -6.54
N ALA A 256 1.94 -17.17 -5.38
CA ALA A 256 1.11 -17.95 -4.46
C ALA A 256 -0.30 -18.22 -5.01
N ALA A 257 -0.92 -17.24 -5.68
CA ALA A 257 -2.30 -17.35 -6.17
C ALA A 257 -2.47 -18.41 -7.27
N GLN A 258 -1.40 -18.77 -7.99
CA GLN A 258 -1.42 -19.88 -8.96
C GLN A 258 -1.76 -21.24 -8.32
N TYR A 259 -1.59 -21.35 -7.00
CA TYR A 259 -2.00 -22.52 -6.23
C TYR A 259 -3.36 -22.28 -5.57
N HIS A 260 -4.42 -22.83 -6.17
CA HIS A 260 -5.80 -22.67 -5.69
C HIS A 260 -6.02 -23.02 -4.21
N ASN A 261 -5.25 -23.96 -3.65
CA ASN A 261 -5.34 -24.33 -2.23
C ASN A 261 -4.87 -23.21 -1.29
N LEU A 262 -4.03 -22.28 -1.78
CA LEU A 262 -3.51 -21.15 -1.00
C LEU A 262 -4.43 -19.93 -1.04
N HIS A 263 -5.50 -19.97 -1.85
CA HIS A 263 -6.44 -18.86 -1.93
C HIS A 263 -7.04 -18.50 -0.56
N ALA A 264 -7.35 -19.49 0.28
CA ALA A 264 -7.84 -19.26 1.64
C ALA A 264 -6.80 -18.59 2.57
N ASP A 265 -5.52 -18.90 2.36
CA ASP A 265 -4.41 -18.28 3.11
C ASP A 265 -4.24 -16.80 2.69
N ILE A 266 -4.40 -16.49 1.40
CA ILE A 266 -4.43 -15.11 0.87
C ILE A 266 -5.67 -14.36 1.37
N GLU A 267 -6.84 -15.00 1.41
CA GLU A 267 -8.03 -14.37 2.01
C GLU A 267 -7.86 -14.07 3.51
N THR A 268 -7.13 -14.93 4.22
CA THR A 268 -6.77 -14.67 5.62
C THR A 268 -5.91 -13.42 5.72
N TYR A 269 -4.91 -13.26 4.84
CA TYR A 269 -4.12 -12.03 4.75
C TYR A 269 -5.01 -10.80 4.49
N LEU A 270 -5.90 -10.86 3.49
CA LEU A 270 -6.81 -9.77 3.14
C LEU A 270 -7.68 -9.33 4.34
N ASN A 271 -8.17 -10.30 5.13
CA ASN A 271 -8.97 -10.00 6.32
C ASN A 271 -8.14 -9.32 7.42
N GLN A 272 -6.84 -9.63 7.52
CA GLN A 272 -5.96 -9.08 8.54
C GLN A 272 -5.47 -7.66 8.23
N VAL A 273 -5.30 -7.33 6.95
CA VAL A 273 -4.97 -5.96 6.51
C VAL A 273 -6.20 -5.03 6.46
N LYS A 274 -7.31 -5.46 7.09
CA LYS A 274 -8.52 -4.68 7.39
C LYS A 274 -9.05 -3.87 6.19
N ASN A 275 -9.24 -4.53 5.05
CA ASN A 275 -9.74 -3.92 3.81
C ASN A 275 -8.86 -2.80 3.24
N GLY A 276 -7.53 -2.94 3.33
CA GLY A 276 -6.58 -2.01 2.72
C GLY A 276 -6.30 -0.78 3.57
N CYS A 277 -6.36 -0.89 4.90
CA CYS A 277 -5.96 0.18 5.81
C CYS A 277 -4.43 0.32 5.84
N GLY A 278 -3.80 0.70 4.73
CA GLY A 278 -2.35 0.91 4.63
C GLY A 278 -1.84 0.75 3.20
N PHE A 279 -0.54 0.99 3.00
CA PHE A 279 0.10 0.99 1.67
C PHE A 279 1.45 0.27 1.68
N TYR A 280 1.86 -0.23 0.52
CA TYR A 280 3.25 -0.67 0.35
C TYR A 280 4.17 0.56 0.30
N THR A 281 5.18 0.60 1.16
CA THR A 281 6.04 1.80 1.35
C THR A 281 7.34 1.78 0.54
N ASP A 282 7.49 0.77 -0.31
CA ASP A 282 8.62 0.59 -1.22
C ASP A 282 8.27 0.82 -2.69
N LEU A 283 7.05 1.29 -2.95
CA LEU A 283 6.60 1.70 -4.26
C LEU A 283 7.03 3.15 -4.55
N GLU A 284 7.34 3.43 -5.81
CA GLU A 284 7.45 4.80 -6.31
C GLU A 284 6.09 5.51 -6.23
N GLU A 285 6.08 6.85 -6.18
CA GLU A 285 4.85 7.64 -5.99
C GLU A 285 3.81 7.35 -7.08
N GLU A 286 4.24 7.10 -8.32
CA GLU A 286 3.35 6.81 -9.45
C GLU A 286 2.76 5.39 -9.40
N ASN A 287 3.33 4.50 -8.58
CA ASN A 287 2.91 3.10 -8.44
C ASN A 287 2.12 2.86 -7.16
N HIS A 288 1.57 3.90 -6.55
CA HIS A 288 0.84 3.82 -5.30
C HIS A 288 -0.33 2.81 -5.37
N ILE A 289 -0.43 1.94 -4.36
CA ILE A 289 -1.51 0.96 -4.22
C ILE A 289 -1.71 0.60 -2.75
N GLU A 290 -2.98 0.38 -2.37
CA GLU A 290 -3.33 -0.13 -1.06
C GLU A 290 -2.72 -1.51 -0.80
N ILE A 291 -2.50 -1.81 0.48
CA ILE A 291 -1.76 -3.00 0.93
C ILE A 291 -2.43 -4.34 0.51
N ASP A 292 -3.70 -4.33 0.18
CA ASP A 292 -4.43 -5.49 -0.33
C ASP A 292 -4.46 -5.63 -1.86
N GLY A 293 -4.03 -4.60 -2.60
CA GLY A 293 -4.16 -4.53 -4.05
C GLY A 293 -3.50 -5.69 -4.80
N PHE A 294 -2.20 -5.93 -4.60
CA PHE A 294 -1.50 -7.05 -5.26
C PHE A 294 -2.15 -8.41 -4.97
N ALA A 295 -2.60 -8.64 -3.74
CA ALA A 295 -3.25 -9.88 -3.36
C ALA A 295 -4.61 -10.06 -4.06
N ILE A 296 -5.43 -9.01 -4.14
CA ILE A 296 -6.72 -9.03 -4.86
C ILE A 296 -6.49 -9.23 -6.36
N PHE A 297 -5.51 -8.52 -6.94
CA PHE A 297 -5.14 -8.64 -8.35
C PHE A 297 -4.72 -10.05 -8.71
N SER A 298 -3.82 -10.66 -7.93
CA SER A 298 -3.40 -12.05 -8.16
C SER A 298 -4.57 -13.03 -8.04
N LEU A 299 -5.47 -12.85 -7.06
CA LEU A 299 -6.62 -13.73 -6.89
C LEU A 299 -7.62 -13.65 -8.04
N VAL A 300 -7.97 -12.44 -8.49
CA VAL A 300 -8.96 -12.26 -9.58
C VAL A 300 -8.43 -12.73 -10.94
N ILE A 301 -7.10 -12.66 -11.14
CA ILE A 301 -6.44 -13.22 -12.32
C ILE A 301 -6.58 -14.76 -12.37
N GLU A 302 -6.52 -15.41 -11.22
CA GLU A 302 -6.53 -16.88 -11.12
C GLU A 302 -7.95 -17.47 -11.02
N ASP A 303 -8.89 -16.77 -10.39
CA ASP A 303 -10.27 -17.26 -10.20
C ASP A 303 -11.32 -16.13 -10.18
N VAL A 304 -12.26 -16.19 -11.11
CA VAL A 304 -13.33 -15.19 -11.29
C VAL A 304 -14.23 -15.06 -10.05
N LYS A 305 -14.25 -16.03 -9.12
CA LYS A 305 -15.01 -15.89 -7.88
C LYS A 305 -14.58 -14.67 -7.05
N TYR A 306 -13.38 -14.14 -7.29
CA TYR A 306 -12.86 -12.94 -6.64
C TYR A 306 -13.25 -11.63 -7.33
N MET A 307 -14.07 -11.67 -8.39
CA MET A 307 -14.51 -10.48 -9.12
C MET A 307 -15.17 -9.44 -8.21
N ASP A 308 -16.03 -9.86 -7.28
CA ASP A 308 -16.70 -8.92 -6.37
C ASP A 308 -15.72 -8.24 -5.42
N ARG A 309 -14.63 -8.92 -5.02
CA ARG A 309 -13.54 -8.30 -4.23
C ARG A 309 -12.75 -7.30 -5.06
N PHE A 310 -12.50 -7.61 -6.34
CA PHE A 310 -11.86 -6.69 -7.27
C PHE A 310 -12.72 -5.43 -7.47
N ILE A 311 -14.02 -5.57 -7.69
CA ILE A 311 -14.95 -4.43 -7.78
C ILE A 311 -14.98 -3.63 -6.48
N GLN A 312 -14.98 -4.28 -5.32
CA GLN A 312 -14.89 -3.57 -4.02
C GLN A 312 -13.58 -2.80 -3.88
N PHE A 313 -12.47 -3.33 -4.41
CA PHE A 313 -11.21 -2.63 -4.48
C PHE A 313 -11.31 -1.38 -5.38
N LEU A 314 -11.85 -1.51 -6.59
CA LEU A 314 -12.02 -0.36 -7.50
C LEU A 314 -12.86 0.76 -6.89
N ASN A 315 -13.93 0.42 -6.15
CA ASN A 315 -14.81 1.41 -5.53
C ASN A 315 -14.22 2.15 -4.31
N LYS A 316 -13.14 1.64 -3.72
CA LYS A 316 -12.52 2.26 -2.54
C LYS A 316 -11.23 3.00 -2.87
N THR A 317 -10.54 2.60 -3.93
CA THR A 317 -9.23 3.11 -4.30
C THR A 317 -9.37 4.51 -4.89
N ASP A 318 -8.41 5.37 -4.59
CA ASP A 318 -8.36 6.72 -5.17
C ASP A 318 -8.12 6.61 -6.68
N ASP A 319 -8.71 7.54 -7.45
CA ASP A 319 -8.64 7.54 -8.92
C ASP A 319 -7.20 7.65 -9.43
N HIS A 320 -6.25 8.03 -8.56
CA HIS A 320 -4.81 8.07 -8.85
C HIS A 320 -4.13 6.70 -9.01
N CYS A 321 -4.72 5.59 -8.53
CA CYS A 321 -4.15 4.27 -8.80
C CYS A 321 -4.39 3.90 -10.28
N ILE A 322 -3.35 3.49 -11.01
CA ILE A 322 -3.47 3.08 -12.42
C ILE A 322 -3.16 1.58 -12.63
N LEU A 323 -2.70 0.89 -11.58
CA LEU A 323 -2.22 -0.48 -11.69
C LEU A 323 -3.34 -1.48 -12.02
N GLN A 324 -4.57 -1.19 -11.64
CA GLN A 324 -5.75 -2.01 -11.97
C GLN A 324 -5.97 -2.15 -13.49
N ASN A 325 -5.48 -1.21 -14.30
CA ASN A 325 -5.65 -1.22 -15.76
C ASN A 325 -4.90 -2.37 -16.45
N TYR A 326 -3.91 -2.97 -15.77
CA TYR A 326 -3.16 -4.11 -16.31
C TYR A 326 -3.86 -5.46 -16.07
N ILE A 327 -4.85 -5.51 -15.16
CA ILE A 327 -5.47 -6.76 -14.70
C ILE A 327 -6.26 -7.49 -15.79
N PRO A 328 -7.07 -6.84 -16.64
CA PRO A 328 -7.77 -7.54 -17.71
C PRO A 328 -6.82 -8.27 -18.67
N ASN A 329 -5.71 -7.62 -19.04
CA ASN A 329 -4.72 -8.20 -19.94
C ASN A 329 -3.91 -9.31 -19.28
N ALA A 330 -3.54 -9.15 -18.00
CA ALA A 330 -2.90 -10.20 -17.23
C ALA A 330 -3.81 -11.43 -17.05
N TYR A 331 -5.12 -11.23 -16.90
CA TYR A 331 -6.11 -12.30 -16.84
C TYR A 331 -6.17 -13.08 -18.16
N LEU A 332 -6.22 -12.40 -19.31
CA LEU A 332 -6.18 -13.07 -20.62
C LEU A 332 -4.86 -13.84 -20.84
N GLU A 333 -3.73 -13.27 -20.44
CA GLU A 333 -2.43 -13.93 -20.52
C GLU A 333 -2.38 -15.22 -19.69
N ARG A 334 -2.96 -15.19 -18.48
CA ARG A 334 -2.98 -16.33 -17.57
C ARG A 334 -3.94 -17.43 -18.01
N GLN A 335 -5.15 -17.05 -18.38
CA GLN A 335 -6.25 -17.99 -18.63
C GLN A 335 -6.36 -18.43 -20.10
N GLY A 336 -5.72 -17.70 -21.02
CA GLY A 336 -5.88 -17.87 -22.45
C GLY A 336 -7.24 -17.41 -22.97
N ILE A 337 -7.45 -17.57 -24.28
CA ILE A 337 -8.65 -17.08 -24.96
C ILE A 337 -9.69 -18.19 -25.12
N SER A 338 -10.89 -17.94 -24.61
CA SER A 338 -12.09 -18.76 -24.72
C SER A 338 -13.33 -17.87 -24.55
N ASN A 339 -14.53 -18.36 -24.89
CA ASN A 339 -15.78 -17.64 -24.64
C ASN A 339 -15.92 -17.20 -23.18
N PHE A 340 -15.65 -18.10 -22.22
CA PHE A 340 -15.74 -17.80 -20.80
C PHE A 340 -14.73 -16.73 -20.34
N THR A 341 -13.49 -16.83 -20.80
CA THR A 341 -12.44 -15.87 -20.41
C THR A 341 -12.70 -14.51 -21.03
N VAL A 342 -13.11 -14.45 -22.31
CA VAL A 342 -13.47 -13.18 -22.96
C VAL A 342 -14.69 -12.53 -22.30
N LYS A 343 -15.74 -13.28 -21.96
CA LYS A 343 -16.88 -12.74 -21.19
C LYS A 343 -16.44 -12.10 -19.88
N THR A 344 -15.53 -12.75 -19.17
CA THR A 344 -14.99 -12.24 -17.90
C THR A 344 -14.13 -10.99 -18.12
N TYR A 345 -13.28 -11.00 -19.15
CA TYR A 345 -12.48 -9.83 -19.56
C TYR A 345 -13.36 -8.62 -19.86
N LEU A 346 -14.45 -8.80 -20.62
CA LEU A 346 -15.40 -7.72 -20.92
C LEU A 346 -16.02 -7.15 -19.64
N ARG A 347 -16.41 -8.01 -18.69
CA ARG A 347 -16.90 -7.57 -17.38
C ARG A 347 -15.83 -6.81 -16.59
N MET A 348 -14.56 -7.23 -16.62
CA MET A 348 -13.48 -6.48 -15.98
C MET A 348 -13.30 -5.08 -16.58
N CYS A 349 -13.32 -4.98 -17.91
CA CYS A 349 -13.23 -3.71 -18.62
C CYS A 349 -14.42 -2.80 -18.31
N GLU A 350 -15.64 -3.34 -18.28
CA GLU A 350 -16.84 -2.59 -17.88
C GLU A 350 -16.69 -1.97 -16.49
N GLU A 351 -16.30 -2.78 -15.50
CA GLU A 351 -16.18 -2.28 -14.13
C GLU A 351 -15.10 -1.21 -14.03
N LEU A 352 -13.97 -1.38 -14.72
CA LEU A 352 -12.92 -0.37 -14.77
C LEU A 352 -13.37 0.93 -15.46
N LEU A 353 -14.16 0.85 -16.53
CA LEU A 353 -14.70 2.02 -17.24
C LEU A 353 -15.64 2.88 -16.39
N LYS A 354 -16.21 2.33 -15.31
CA LYS A 354 -17.01 3.11 -14.35
C LYS A 354 -16.16 4.02 -13.47
N HIS A 355 -14.83 3.84 -13.45
CA HIS A 355 -13.89 4.61 -12.64
C HIS A 355 -13.08 5.56 -13.53
N GLU A 356 -12.81 6.77 -13.03
CA GLU A 356 -11.97 7.74 -13.74
C GLU A 356 -10.54 7.14 -13.85
N ASN A 357 -9.93 7.21 -15.04
CA ASN A 357 -8.57 6.73 -15.37
C ASN A 357 -8.38 5.29 -15.92
N PHE A 358 -9.38 4.68 -16.54
CA PHE A 358 -9.16 3.46 -17.33
C PHE A 358 -8.50 3.77 -18.70
N PHE A 359 -7.24 3.37 -18.84
CA PHE A 359 -6.51 3.32 -20.10
C PHE A 359 -5.74 2.00 -20.16
N PRO A 360 -6.34 0.91 -20.68
CA PRO A 360 -5.63 -0.34 -20.75
C PRO A 360 -4.53 -0.25 -21.81
N ASN A 361 -3.50 -1.06 -21.59
CA ASN A 361 -2.37 -1.14 -22.50
C ASN A 361 -2.81 -1.87 -23.79
N SER A 362 -3.17 -1.07 -24.79
CA SER A 362 -3.74 -1.52 -26.05
C SER A 362 -2.82 -2.45 -26.84
N ASP A 363 -1.51 -2.26 -26.76
CA ASP A 363 -0.55 -3.12 -27.47
C ASP A 363 -0.65 -4.59 -27.01
N ILE A 364 -0.95 -4.81 -25.73
CA ILE A 364 -1.11 -6.15 -25.17
C ILE A 364 -2.43 -6.77 -25.62
N SER A 365 -3.54 -6.04 -25.53
CA SER A 365 -4.85 -6.53 -25.96
C SER A 365 -4.85 -6.85 -27.47
N LEU A 366 -4.29 -5.95 -28.28
CA LEU A 366 -4.17 -6.15 -29.72
C LEU A 366 -3.37 -7.43 -30.05
N LYS A 367 -2.28 -7.72 -29.34
CA LYS A 367 -1.52 -8.97 -29.57
C LYS A 367 -2.40 -10.22 -29.49
N TYR A 368 -3.35 -10.28 -28.56
CA TYR A 368 -4.25 -11.43 -28.40
C TYR A 368 -5.34 -11.49 -29.46
N PHE A 369 -5.97 -10.35 -29.75
CA PHE A 369 -7.09 -10.26 -30.70
C PHE A 369 -6.67 -10.06 -32.16
N ASN A 370 -5.37 -9.93 -32.43
CA ASN A 370 -4.79 -9.99 -33.77
C ASN A 370 -4.52 -11.45 -34.20
N ASP A 371 -5.40 -12.35 -33.80
CA ASP A 371 -5.57 -13.72 -34.26
C ASP A 371 -7.04 -13.90 -34.68
N PHE A 372 -7.27 -14.55 -35.83
CA PHE A 372 -8.60 -14.66 -36.39
C PHE A 372 -9.59 -15.38 -35.47
N ASN A 373 -9.16 -16.45 -34.80
CA ASN A 373 -10.05 -17.23 -33.93
C ASN A 373 -10.35 -16.50 -32.63
N HIS A 374 -9.34 -15.84 -32.05
CA HIS A 374 -9.54 -15.03 -30.85
C HIS A 374 -10.46 -13.84 -31.11
N MET A 375 -10.26 -13.16 -32.25
CA MET A 375 -11.12 -12.04 -32.65
C MET A 375 -12.56 -12.49 -32.87
N LYS A 376 -12.75 -13.65 -33.49
CA LYS A 376 -14.09 -14.22 -33.67
C LYS A 376 -14.79 -14.47 -32.33
N ILE A 377 -14.09 -15.03 -31.34
CA ILE A 377 -14.62 -15.20 -29.97
C ILE A 377 -14.98 -13.85 -29.36
N LEU A 378 -14.12 -12.84 -29.51
CA LEU A 378 -14.41 -11.48 -29.04
C LEU A 378 -15.69 -10.91 -29.66
N VAL A 379 -15.83 -10.98 -30.99
CA VAL A 379 -17.04 -10.50 -31.68
C VAL A 379 -18.28 -11.25 -31.20
N GLU A 380 -18.21 -12.57 -31.05
CA GLU A 380 -19.33 -13.38 -30.55
C GLU A 380 -19.75 -12.97 -29.14
N GLU A 381 -18.79 -12.85 -28.21
CA GLU A 381 -19.08 -12.46 -26.82
C GLU A 381 -19.54 -11.00 -26.70
N VAL A 382 -18.96 -10.07 -27.48
CA VAL A 382 -19.43 -8.68 -27.53
C VAL A 382 -20.89 -8.63 -27.98
N ASN A 383 -21.26 -9.35 -29.03
CA ASN A 383 -22.66 -9.40 -29.48
C ASN A 383 -23.60 -9.97 -28.42
N ILE A 384 -23.18 -10.98 -27.65
CA ILE A 384 -23.96 -11.50 -26.52
C ILE A 384 -24.10 -10.42 -25.44
N TYR A 385 -23.00 -9.76 -25.09
CA TYR A 385 -22.94 -8.73 -24.05
C TYR A 385 -23.83 -7.52 -24.39
N VAL A 386 -23.79 -7.02 -25.63
CA VAL A 386 -24.68 -5.94 -26.11
C VAL A 386 -26.16 -6.34 -25.93
N ASN A 387 -26.52 -7.58 -26.29
CA ASN A 387 -27.89 -8.06 -26.16
C ASN A 387 -28.35 -8.23 -24.71
N GLU A 388 -27.43 -8.36 -23.75
CA GLU A 388 -27.70 -8.40 -22.32
C GLU A 388 -27.99 -6.99 -21.71
N GLN A 389 -27.99 -5.92 -22.53
CA GLN A 389 -28.30 -4.52 -22.15
C GLN A 389 -27.35 -3.91 -21.11
N HIS A 390 -26.06 -4.26 -21.14
CA HIS A 390 -25.06 -3.59 -20.31
C HIS A 390 -24.78 -2.16 -20.83
N GLU A 391 -24.71 -1.18 -19.92
CA GLU A 391 -24.45 0.24 -20.24
C GLU A 391 -22.94 0.50 -20.35
N ILE A 392 -22.34 0.08 -21.47
CA ILE A 392 -20.91 0.23 -21.75
C ILE A 392 -20.72 1.15 -22.95
N SER A 393 -19.77 2.07 -22.86
CA SER A 393 -19.21 2.74 -24.02
C SER A 393 -18.34 1.73 -24.80
N TRP A 394 -18.93 1.09 -25.82
CA TRP A 394 -18.21 0.15 -26.66
C TRP A 394 -17.04 0.81 -27.37
N SER A 395 -17.17 2.10 -27.68
CA SER A 395 -16.05 2.94 -28.12
C SER A 395 -14.88 2.95 -27.14
N ASP A 396 -15.11 2.98 -25.82
CA ASP A 396 -14.00 3.03 -24.85
C ASP A 396 -13.36 1.65 -24.62
N ILE A 397 -14.14 0.56 -24.54
CA ILE A 397 -13.58 -0.82 -24.56
C ILE A 397 -12.79 -1.07 -25.85
N PHE A 398 -13.23 -0.46 -26.94
CA PHE A 398 -12.60 -0.56 -28.23
C PHE A 398 -11.28 0.22 -28.29
N LEU A 399 -11.27 1.50 -27.89
CA LEU A 399 -10.05 2.31 -27.75
C LEU A 399 -9.03 1.63 -26.84
N ALA A 400 -9.53 0.98 -25.80
CA ALA A 400 -8.77 0.12 -24.92
C ALA A 400 -8.06 -1.06 -25.60
N ILE A 401 -8.67 -1.68 -26.61
CA ILE A 401 -8.08 -2.83 -27.32
C ILE A 401 -7.04 -2.39 -28.35
N VAL A 402 -7.21 -1.23 -29.01
CA VAL A 402 -6.36 -0.82 -30.14
C VAL A 402 -5.43 0.36 -29.89
N GLY A 403 -5.74 1.21 -28.93
CA GLY A 403 -4.95 2.38 -28.51
C GLY A 403 -5.69 3.69 -28.73
N TYR A 404 -5.67 4.57 -27.73
CA TYR A 404 -6.33 5.90 -27.78
C TYR A 404 -5.67 6.84 -28.80
N GLU A 405 -4.34 6.80 -28.97
CA GLU A 405 -3.62 7.72 -29.87
C GLU A 405 -3.78 7.38 -31.36
N GLU A 406 -4.27 6.19 -31.70
CA GLU A 406 -4.27 5.67 -33.08
C GLU A 406 -5.69 5.49 -33.64
N ALA A 407 -6.72 5.71 -32.83
CA ALA A 407 -8.09 5.40 -33.19
C ALA A 407 -8.67 6.31 -34.30
N GLU A 408 -8.25 7.58 -34.36
CA GLU A 408 -8.62 8.47 -35.46
C GLU A 408 -8.04 8.01 -36.80
N ASP A 409 -6.83 7.43 -36.79
CA ASP A 409 -6.15 6.94 -37.99
C ASP A 409 -6.67 5.56 -38.45
N LEU A 410 -7.23 4.74 -37.55
CA LEU A 410 -7.79 3.42 -37.85
C LEU A 410 -9.10 3.45 -38.67
N GLY A 411 -9.70 4.64 -38.86
CA GLY A 411 -10.76 4.88 -39.83
C GLY A 411 -10.29 4.82 -41.29
N TYR A 412 -8.97 4.83 -41.52
CA TYR A 412 -8.34 4.74 -42.83
C TYR A 412 -7.67 3.37 -43.02
N GLU A 413 -8.07 2.66 -44.08
CA GLU A 413 -7.59 1.32 -44.41
C GLU A 413 -6.05 1.20 -44.45
N GLU A 414 -5.37 2.27 -44.91
CA GLU A 414 -3.91 2.32 -45.04
C GLU A 414 -3.15 2.20 -43.70
N PHE A 415 -3.76 2.65 -42.59
CA PHE A 415 -3.19 2.52 -41.25
C PHE A 415 -3.63 1.22 -40.58
N ALA A 416 -4.87 0.79 -40.81
CA ALA A 416 -5.39 -0.47 -40.30
C ALA A 416 -4.59 -1.69 -40.77
N ILE A 417 -4.15 -1.70 -42.04
CA ILE A 417 -3.33 -2.80 -42.60
C ILE A 417 -1.95 -2.91 -41.92
N GLN A 418 -1.46 -1.85 -41.28
CA GLN A 418 -0.18 -1.87 -40.55
C GLN A 418 -0.34 -2.46 -39.13
N LYS A 419 -1.53 -2.31 -38.53
CA LYS A 419 -1.87 -2.77 -37.18
C LYS A 419 -2.43 -4.19 -37.15
N PHE A 420 -3.31 -4.54 -38.09
CA PHE A 420 -3.96 -5.85 -38.15
C PHE A 420 -3.23 -6.81 -39.10
N LYS A 421 -3.08 -8.08 -38.69
CA LYS A 421 -2.40 -9.11 -39.51
C LYS A 421 -3.16 -9.44 -40.79
N THR A 422 -4.48 -9.25 -40.80
CA THR A 422 -5.34 -9.58 -41.95
C THR A 422 -6.49 -8.58 -42.06
N HIS A 423 -6.98 -8.40 -43.28
CA HIS A 423 -8.14 -7.56 -43.57
C HIS A 423 -9.42 -8.14 -42.94
N GLU A 424 -9.52 -9.47 -42.79
CA GLU A 424 -10.63 -10.12 -42.10
C GLU A 424 -10.69 -9.76 -40.61
N ILE A 425 -9.55 -9.74 -39.91
CA ILE A 425 -9.48 -9.30 -38.50
C ILE A 425 -9.90 -7.84 -38.38
N TRP A 426 -9.44 -6.99 -39.31
CA TRP A 426 -9.85 -5.59 -39.34
C TRP A 426 -11.36 -5.42 -39.58
N ASN A 427 -11.97 -6.20 -40.48
CA ASN A 427 -13.42 -6.18 -40.67
C ASN A 427 -14.19 -6.62 -39.41
N MET A 428 -13.73 -7.67 -38.72
CA MET A 428 -14.29 -8.08 -37.43
C MET A 428 -14.14 -6.99 -36.36
N TYR A 429 -13.04 -6.23 -36.41
CA TYR A 429 -12.83 -5.07 -35.56
C TYR A 429 -13.83 -3.95 -35.85
N LEU A 430 -14.07 -3.62 -37.12
CA LEU A 430 -15.08 -2.62 -37.51
C LEU A 430 -16.50 -3.02 -37.09
N MET A 431 -16.80 -4.33 -37.01
CA MET A 431 -18.09 -4.80 -36.50
C MET A 431 -18.30 -4.42 -35.03
N ILE A 432 -17.26 -4.39 -34.22
CA ILE A 432 -17.33 -3.97 -32.80
C ILE A 432 -17.32 -2.44 -32.70
N ALA A 433 -16.45 -1.78 -33.48
CA ALA A 433 -16.27 -0.32 -33.49
C ALA A 433 -17.58 0.47 -33.71
N ASN A 434 -18.45 -0.08 -34.56
CA ASN A 434 -19.67 0.58 -35.02
C ASN A 434 -20.90 0.21 -34.19
N LEU A 435 -20.72 -0.47 -33.05
CA LEU A 435 -21.80 -0.74 -32.10
C LEU A 435 -22.00 0.53 -31.25
N GLU A 436 -23.21 1.09 -31.30
CA GLU A 436 -23.64 2.22 -30.47
C GLU A 436 -23.98 1.79 -29.04
#